data_AF-A0ABD2I1Q4-F1
#
_entry.id   AF-A0ABD2I1Q4-F1
#
_cell.length_a   1.000
_cell.length_b   1.000
_cell.length_c   1.000
_cell.angle_alpha   90.00
_cell.angle_beta   90.00
_cell.angle_gamma   90.00
#
_symmetry.space_group_name_H-M   'P 1'
#
loop_
_entity.id
_entity.type
_entity.pdbx_description
1 polymer ?
#
loop_
_entity_poly.entity_id
_entity_poly.type
_entity_poly.pdbx_seq_one_letter_code
_entity_poly.pdbx_strand_id
1 'polypeptide(L)'
;MRKVSSREEIVQQRVKVADAKTTMLIKEYRIVMPLTIEEYQIGQLFSVNETSRQETGGGEGVQVVRNEPFEGESLFNGVYTSGQFTHKIYHLKSKVPTFLRAIMPKGSMTVHEQSWNAFPYCKTELTNPDYMKDDFLIRIETMHLSDRGTTKNALGLSKDVLSKTRDVVRINIANEEHLIAADILDNTRPSTFRSVCTGRGPLTGQWQTNCEPVMCAYKVITVKFKWLGLQTVTESYILKQYTRLLCKFNRELFCWMDRWYGLTLAQIRRFEEQAQRALDEVDALERQAARNVRCRKLIR
;
A
#
# COMPACT_ATOMS: atom_id res chain seq x y z
N MET A 1 2.75 -38.82 32.80
CA MET A 1 2.06 -37.52 32.90
C MET A 1 2.05 -36.87 31.53
N ARG A 2 0.88 -36.75 30.88
CA ARG A 2 0.75 -36.05 29.59
C ARG A 2 0.82 -34.54 29.86
N LYS A 3 1.82 -33.84 29.32
CA LYS A 3 1.88 -32.37 29.36
C LYS A 3 0.64 -31.82 28.66
N VAL A 4 -0.25 -31.20 29.43
CA VAL A 4 -1.37 -30.42 28.89
C VAL A 4 -0.75 -29.12 28.38
N SER A 5 -0.63 -28.98 27.06
CA SER A 5 -0.18 -27.75 26.42
C SER A 5 -1.17 -26.63 26.76
N SER A 6 -0.67 -25.45 27.12
CA SER A 6 -1.51 -24.32 27.51
C SER A 6 -2.38 -23.84 26.34
N ARG A 7 -3.51 -23.19 26.63
CA ARG A 7 -4.46 -22.71 25.61
C ARG A 7 -3.76 -21.75 24.61
N GLU A 8 -2.79 -20.97 25.09
CA GLU A 8 -1.95 -20.09 24.26
C GLU A 8 -0.96 -20.86 23.39
N GLU A 9 -0.31 -21.90 23.90
CA GLU A 9 0.57 -22.76 23.10
C GLU A 9 -0.20 -23.53 22.02
N ILE A 10 -1.42 -23.97 22.32
CA ILE A 10 -2.31 -24.62 21.33
C ILE A 10 -2.74 -23.62 20.26
N VAL A 11 -3.04 -22.37 20.63
CA VAL A 11 -3.36 -21.30 19.66
C VAL A 11 -2.13 -20.97 18.81
N GLN A 12 -0.95 -20.81 19.40
CA GLN A 12 0.29 -20.55 18.67
C GLN A 12 0.70 -21.74 17.79
N GLN A 13 0.51 -22.99 18.23
CA GLN A 13 0.71 -24.17 17.39
C GLN A 13 -0.31 -24.24 16.26
N ARG A 14 -1.58 -23.90 16.50
CA ARG A 14 -2.60 -23.85 15.45
C ARG A 14 -2.33 -22.74 14.43
N VAL A 15 -1.85 -21.58 14.87
CA VAL A 15 -1.39 -20.48 14.00
C VAL A 15 -0.19 -20.94 13.16
N LYS A 16 0.84 -21.54 13.78
CA LYS A 16 2.01 -22.09 13.06
C LYS A 16 1.65 -23.21 12.07
N VAL A 17 0.71 -24.08 12.42
CA VAL A 17 0.27 -25.20 11.56
C VAL A 17 -0.66 -24.70 10.44
N ALA A 18 -1.45 -23.65 10.66
CA ALA A 18 -2.25 -23.00 9.63
C ALA A 18 -1.38 -22.23 8.62
N ASP A 19 -0.28 -21.63 9.08
CA ASP A 19 0.72 -20.97 8.22
C ASP A 19 1.46 -21.97 7.31
N ALA A 20 1.66 -23.21 7.77
CA ALA A 20 2.43 -24.22 7.03
C ALA A 20 1.69 -24.87 5.84
N LYS A 21 0.37 -24.64 5.68
CA LYS A 21 -0.45 -25.33 4.66
C LYS A 21 -1.16 -24.42 3.66
N THR A 22 -0.94 -23.12 3.71
CA THR A 22 -1.53 -22.20 2.72
C THR A 22 -0.43 -21.68 1.81
N THR A 23 -0.51 -22.01 0.52
CA THR A 23 0.38 -21.44 -0.51
C THR A 23 0.13 -19.93 -0.55
N MET A 24 1.11 -19.13 -0.14
CA MET A 24 1.09 -17.68 -0.27
C MET A 24 2.15 -17.28 -1.28
N LEU A 25 1.83 -16.31 -2.14
CA LEU A 25 2.77 -15.76 -3.10
C LEU A 25 3.45 -14.54 -2.47
N ILE A 26 4.78 -14.56 -2.40
CA ILE A 26 5.57 -13.52 -1.70
C ILE A 26 6.59 -12.93 -2.67
N LYS A 27 6.72 -11.60 -2.70
CA LYS A 27 7.73 -10.92 -3.53
C LYS A 27 8.33 -9.72 -2.81
N GLU A 28 9.64 -9.56 -2.95
CA GLU A 28 10.37 -8.39 -2.45
C GLU A 28 10.58 -7.38 -3.59
N TYR A 29 10.32 -6.12 -3.30
CA TYR A 29 10.50 -4.97 -4.17
C TYR A 29 11.50 -4.02 -3.54
N ARG A 30 12.47 -3.56 -4.33
CA ARG A 30 13.44 -2.54 -3.93
C ARG A 30 13.28 -1.32 -4.80
N ILE A 31 12.97 -0.19 -4.19
CA ILE A 31 12.75 1.08 -4.88
C ILE A 31 13.80 2.06 -4.36
N VAL A 32 14.82 2.33 -5.18
CA VAL A 32 15.81 3.37 -4.89
C VAL A 32 15.18 4.72 -5.21
N MET A 33 15.38 5.72 -4.35
CA MET A 33 14.88 7.08 -4.54
C MET A 33 16.00 8.10 -4.30
N PRO A 34 16.06 9.19 -5.09
CA PRO A 34 17.05 10.26 -4.93
C PRO A 34 16.63 11.25 -3.81
N LEU A 35 16.37 10.71 -2.63
CA LEU A 35 15.80 11.37 -1.47
C LEU A 35 16.51 10.92 -0.19
N THR A 36 16.50 11.74 0.85
CA THR A 36 16.76 11.26 2.21
C THR A 36 15.58 10.43 2.74
N ILE A 37 15.79 9.71 3.84
CA ILE A 37 14.73 8.96 4.53
C ILE A 37 13.63 9.93 5.01
N GLU A 38 14.03 11.07 5.56
CA GLU A 38 13.14 12.10 6.12
C GLU A 38 12.29 12.76 5.02
N GLU A 39 12.90 13.09 3.88
CA GLU A 39 12.19 13.60 2.71
C GLU A 39 11.20 12.57 2.17
N TYR A 40 11.58 11.29 2.11
CA TYR A 40 10.67 10.23 1.67
C TYR A 40 9.46 10.09 2.60
N GLN A 41 9.64 10.23 3.91
CA GLN A 41 8.52 10.19 4.86
C GLN A 41 7.45 11.25 4.54
N ILE A 42 7.88 12.48 4.30
CA ILE A 42 6.99 13.60 3.97
C ILE A 42 6.36 13.39 2.59
N GLY A 43 7.18 13.09 1.58
CA GLY A 43 6.72 12.88 0.21
C GLY A 43 5.74 11.72 0.08
N GLN A 44 5.98 10.60 0.80
CA GLN A 44 5.08 9.46 0.80
C GLN A 44 3.70 9.82 1.34
N LEU A 45 3.63 10.49 2.48
CA LEU A 45 2.35 10.86 3.09
C LEU A 45 1.59 11.86 2.21
N PHE A 46 2.29 12.85 1.65
CA PHE A 46 1.70 13.79 0.69
C PHE A 46 1.13 13.06 -0.54
N SER A 47 1.93 12.19 -1.17
CA SER A 47 1.52 11.45 -2.36
C SER A 47 0.35 10.51 -2.07
N VAL A 48 0.31 9.85 -0.91
CA VAL A 48 -0.83 9.00 -0.53
C VAL A 48 -2.12 9.81 -0.48
N ASN A 49 -2.08 11.02 0.08
CA ASN A 49 -3.24 11.92 0.14
C ASN A 49 -3.67 12.35 -1.27
N GLU A 50 -2.73 12.83 -2.09
CA GLU A 50 -3.02 13.25 -3.47
C GLU A 50 -3.58 12.13 -4.34
N THR A 51 -2.99 10.93 -4.30
CA THR A 51 -3.50 9.76 -5.03
C THR A 51 -4.87 9.37 -4.51
N SER A 52 -5.12 9.39 -3.19
CA SER A 52 -6.45 9.08 -2.62
C SER A 52 -7.52 10.03 -3.14
N ARG A 53 -7.18 11.33 -3.27
CA ARG A 53 -8.07 12.36 -3.82
C ARG A 53 -8.36 12.13 -5.31
N GLN A 54 -7.37 11.76 -6.10
CA GLN A 54 -7.53 11.47 -7.53
C GLN A 54 -8.37 10.21 -7.79
N GLU A 55 -8.30 9.23 -6.90
CA GLU A 55 -8.97 7.94 -7.04
C GLU A 55 -10.42 7.92 -6.49
N THR A 56 -10.88 9.02 -5.88
CA THR A 56 -12.22 9.17 -5.31
C THR A 56 -13.16 9.93 -6.24
N GLY A 57 -14.29 9.31 -6.60
CA GLY A 57 -15.36 9.93 -7.39
C GLY A 57 -16.30 8.90 -8.04
N GLY A 58 -17.58 9.25 -8.19
CA GLY A 58 -18.57 8.44 -8.92
C GLY A 58 -19.10 7.21 -8.16
N GLY A 59 -19.14 7.25 -6.81
CA GLY A 59 -19.59 6.14 -5.97
C GLY A 59 -18.56 5.01 -5.79
N GLU A 60 -17.31 5.24 -6.17
CA GLU A 60 -16.12 4.42 -5.91
C GLU A 60 -15.04 5.30 -5.28
N GLY A 61 -14.28 4.75 -4.33
CA GLY A 61 -13.31 5.57 -3.61
C GLY A 61 -12.75 4.95 -2.35
N VAL A 62 -12.06 5.81 -1.61
CA VAL A 62 -11.37 5.49 -0.35
C VAL A 62 -12.12 6.16 0.80
N GLN A 63 -12.72 5.37 1.67
CA GLN A 63 -13.27 5.85 2.93
C GLN A 63 -12.22 5.66 4.03
N VAL A 64 -11.81 6.72 4.71
CA VAL A 64 -10.96 6.57 5.90
C VAL A 64 -11.87 6.45 7.12
N VAL A 65 -11.67 5.38 7.89
CA VAL A 65 -12.46 5.06 9.07
C VAL A 65 -11.74 5.53 10.33
N ARG A 66 -10.41 5.39 10.37
CA ARG A 66 -9.57 5.85 11.48
C ARG A 66 -8.24 6.39 10.94
N ASN A 67 -7.74 7.44 11.59
CA ASN A 67 -6.39 7.96 11.43
C ASN A 67 -5.96 8.52 12.79
N GLU A 68 -5.24 7.72 13.57
CA GLU A 68 -4.91 8.05 14.97
C GLU A 68 -3.50 7.55 15.33
N PRO A 69 -2.81 8.21 16.27
CA PRO A 69 -1.57 7.65 16.81
C PRO A 69 -1.86 6.33 17.55
N PHE A 70 -0.88 5.42 17.54
CA PHE A 70 -0.94 4.19 18.35
C PHE A 70 0.30 4.06 19.23
N GLU A 71 0.14 3.34 20.34
CA GLU A 71 1.19 2.95 21.27
C GLU A 71 0.98 1.49 21.72
N GLY A 72 2.05 0.81 22.12
CA GLY A 72 2.02 -0.56 22.69
C GLY A 72 1.92 -1.69 21.68
N GLU A 73 1.68 -1.41 20.39
CA GLU A 73 1.67 -2.43 19.33
C GLU A 73 3.10 -2.83 18.97
N SER A 74 3.51 -4.07 19.27
CA SER A 74 4.85 -4.57 18.98
C SER A 74 5.04 -4.89 17.49
N LEU A 75 5.72 -4.01 16.77
CA LEU A 75 6.08 -4.15 15.36
C LEU A 75 7.57 -4.48 15.20
N PHE A 76 7.89 -5.18 14.11
CA PHE A 76 9.26 -5.56 13.78
C PHE A 76 10.01 -6.22 14.95
N ASN A 77 9.45 -7.30 15.50
CA ASN A 77 9.98 -8.01 16.67
C ASN A 77 10.14 -7.14 17.93
N GLY A 78 9.27 -6.15 18.11
CA GLY A 78 9.26 -5.27 19.29
C GLY A 78 10.21 -4.09 19.21
N VAL A 79 10.88 -3.89 18.07
CA VAL A 79 11.75 -2.73 17.84
C VAL A 79 10.95 -1.44 17.77
N TYR A 80 9.74 -1.49 17.20
CA TYR A 80 8.85 -0.33 17.11
C TYR A 80 7.56 -0.59 17.87
N THR A 81 7.17 0.35 18.74
CA THR A 81 5.99 0.21 19.61
C THR A 81 4.99 1.34 19.48
N SER A 82 5.27 2.34 18.65
CA SER A 82 4.42 3.53 18.47
C SER A 82 4.50 4.05 17.04
N GLY A 83 3.48 4.78 16.61
CA GLY A 83 3.41 5.35 15.28
C GLY A 83 2.03 5.88 14.95
N GLN A 84 1.67 5.88 13.66
CA GLN A 84 0.33 6.23 13.20
C GLN A 84 -0.40 5.00 12.68
N PHE A 85 -1.64 4.81 13.12
CA PHE A 85 -2.55 3.80 12.61
C PHE A 85 -3.57 4.45 11.68
N THR A 86 -3.81 3.83 10.53
CA THR A 86 -4.91 4.19 9.65
C THR A 86 -5.72 2.98 9.27
N HIS A 87 -7.05 3.10 9.30
CA HIS A 87 -7.98 2.13 8.75
C HIS A 87 -8.75 2.77 7.61
N LYS A 88 -8.63 2.22 6.40
CA LYS A 88 -9.33 2.66 5.19
C LYS A 88 -10.18 1.53 4.62
N ILE A 89 -11.27 1.87 3.95
CA ILE A 89 -12.13 0.95 3.20
C ILE A 89 -12.12 1.40 1.75
N TYR A 90 -11.66 0.52 0.87
CA TYR A 90 -11.71 0.73 -0.57
C TYR A 90 -12.97 0.09 -1.16
N HIS A 91 -13.74 0.88 -1.90
CA HIS A 91 -14.90 0.40 -2.65
C HIS A 91 -14.50 0.15 -4.12
N LEU A 92 -14.22 -1.11 -4.47
CA LEU A 92 -13.50 -1.48 -5.70
C LEU A 92 -14.39 -1.88 -6.90
N LYS A 93 -15.64 -1.39 -6.98
CA LYS A 93 -16.63 -1.87 -7.97
C LYS A 93 -16.11 -1.98 -9.41
N SER A 94 -15.58 -0.93 -10.01
CA SER A 94 -15.06 -0.95 -11.39
C SER A 94 -13.60 -1.39 -11.49
N LYS A 95 -12.86 -1.29 -10.37
CA LYS A 95 -11.41 -1.54 -10.26
C LYS A 95 -11.05 -3.02 -10.06
N VAL A 96 -12.01 -3.89 -9.74
CA VAL A 96 -11.81 -5.35 -9.72
C VAL A 96 -11.82 -5.92 -11.15
N PRO A 97 -10.94 -6.88 -11.50
CA PRO A 97 -10.97 -7.56 -12.79
C PRO A 97 -12.33 -8.11 -13.18
N THR A 98 -12.68 -8.03 -14.46
CA THR A 98 -13.99 -8.49 -14.97
C THR A 98 -14.28 -9.95 -14.63
N PHE A 99 -13.28 -10.84 -14.67
CA PHE A 99 -13.47 -12.25 -14.31
C PHE A 99 -13.81 -12.44 -12.83
N LEU A 100 -13.24 -11.63 -11.92
CA LEU A 100 -13.58 -11.63 -10.49
C LEU A 100 -14.95 -10.98 -10.23
N ARG A 101 -15.26 -9.87 -10.92
CA ARG A 101 -16.56 -9.21 -10.81
C ARG A 101 -17.72 -10.11 -11.24
N ALA A 102 -17.50 -10.98 -12.22
CA ALA A 102 -18.53 -11.89 -12.74
C ALA A 102 -18.96 -12.96 -11.72
N ILE A 103 -18.10 -13.28 -10.75
CA ILE A 103 -18.32 -14.37 -9.77
C ILE A 103 -18.49 -13.87 -8.34
N MET A 104 -18.16 -12.60 -8.06
CA MET A 104 -18.27 -12.00 -6.73
C MET A 104 -19.65 -11.37 -6.49
N PRO A 105 -20.29 -11.63 -5.33
CA PRO A 105 -21.51 -10.91 -4.94
C PRO A 105 -21.31 -9.38 -4.94
N LYS A 106 -22.35 -8.61 -5.27
CA LYS A 106 -22.25 -7.13 -5.34
C LYS A 106 -21.83 -6.47 -4.01
N GLY A 107 -22.01 -7.14 -2.87
CA GLY A 107 -21.61 -6.68 -1.55
C GLY A 107 -20.18 -7.03 -1.13
N SER A 108 -19.47 -7.88 -1.87
CA SER A 108 -18.12 -8.36 -1.49
C SER A 108 -16.98 -7.52 -2.06
N MET A 109 -17.27 -6.33 -2.61
CA MET A 109 -16.31 -5.47 -3.33
C MET A 109 -15.63 -4.43 -2.44
N THR A 110 -15.58 -4.67 -1.14
CA THR A 110 -14.90 -3.83 -0.14
C THR A 110 -13.56 -4.44 0.24
N VAL A 111 -12.52 -3.63 0.35
CA VAL A 111 -11.23 -4.06 0.91
C VAL A 111 -10.88 -3.16 2.07
N HIS A 112 -10.67 -3.77 3.24
CA HIS A 112 -10.25 -3.07 4.45
C HIS A 112 -8.73 -3.05 4.48
N GLU A 113 -8.15 -1.85 4.44
CA GLU A 113 -6.73 -1.63 4.66
C GLU A 113 -6.49 -1.12 6.07
N GLN A 114 -5.68 -1.83 6.83
CA GLN A 114 -5.16 -1.40 8.11
C GLN A 114 -3.66 -1.19 7.96
N SER A 115 -3.18 0.01 8.28
CA SER A 115 -1.78 0.39 8.14
C SER A 115 -1.23 0.90 9.47
N TRP A 116 -0.12 0.32 9.92
CA TRP A 116 0.69 0.75 11.04
C TRP A 116 1.98 1.35 10.51
N ASN A 117 2.07 2.67 10.58
CA ASN A 117 3.23 3.44 10.15
C ASN A 117 4.08 3.80 11.38
N ALA A 118 5.13 3.01 11.63
CA ALA A 118 6.15 3.24 12.64
C ALA A 118 7.49 3.56 11.96
N PHE A 119 7.45 4.58 11.09
CA PHE A 119 8.55 4.94 10.20
C PHE A 119 9.91 4.94 10.93
N PRO A 120 10.95 4.28 10.38
CA PRO A 120 11.09 3.85 8.99
C PRO A 120 10.48 2.48 8.65
N TYR A 121 9.83 1.80 9.60
CA TYR A 121 9.10 0.56 9.33
C TYR A 121 7.60 0.82 9.16
N CYS A 122 7.00 0.19 8.16
CA CYS A 122 5.55 0.23 7.96
C CYS A 122 5.01 -1.18 7.73
N LYS A 123 3.86 -1.48 8.32
CA LYS A 123 3.08 -2.70 8.07
C LYS A 123 1.69 -2.31 7.57
N THR A 124 1.24 -2.90 6.48
CA THR A 124 -0.11 -2.71 5.95
C THR A 124 -0.73 -4.08 5.67
N GLU A 125 -1.98 -4.26 6.08
CA GLU A 125 -2.76 -5.47 5.81
C GLU A 125 -4.07 -5.10 5.13
N LEU A 126 -4.32 -5.71 3.97
CA LEU A 126 -5.57 -5.60 3.23
C LEU A 126 -6.34 -6.91 3.36
N THR A 127 -7.58 -6.80 3.81
CA THR A 127 -8.49 -7.93 4.07
C THR A 127 -9.87 -7.67 3.46
N ASN A 128 -10.67 -8.73 3.35
CA ASN A 128 -12.05 -8.66 2.89
C ASN A 128 -12.93 -9.40 3.90
N PRO A 129 -13.18 -8.79 5.08
CA PRO A 129 -13.77 -9.47 6.22
C PRO A 129 -15.21 -9.95 5.96
N ASP A 130 -15.94 -9.25 5.10
CA ASP A 130 -17.36 -9.53 4.85
C ASP A 130 -17.61 -10.75 3.97
N TYR A 131 -16.62 -11.17 3.17
CA TYR A 131 -16.81 -12.25 2.19
C TYR A 131 -15.69 -13.31 2.23
N MET A 132 -14.46 -12.95 1.87
CA MET A 132 -13.35 -13.90 1.83
C MET A 132 -12.82 -14.26 3.23
N LYS A 133 -13.00 -13.39 4.24
CA LYS A 133 -12.49 -13.60 5.60
C LYS A 133 -11.00 -13.98 5.57
N ASP A 134 -10.64 -15.12 6.17
CA ASP A 134 -9.27 -15.63 6.25
C ASP A 134 -8.71 -16.11 4.91
N ASP A 135 -9.54 -16.27 3.88
CA ASP A 135 -9.13 -16.73 2.55
C ASP A 135 -8.55 -15.60 1.67
N PHE A 136 -8.56 -14.34 2.15
CA PHE A 136 -7.90 -13.21 1.48
C PHE A 136 -7.05 -12.36 2.44
N LEU A 137 -5.77 -12.22 2.11
CA LEU A 137 -4.86 -11.31 2.78
C LEU A 137 -3.84 -10.77 1.77
N ILE A 138 -3.64 -9.45 1.77
CA ILE A 138 -2.42 -8.86 1.23
C ILE A 138 -1.70 -8.19 2.39
N ARG A 139 -0.50 -8.65 2.71
CA ARG A 139 0.37 -8.01 3.70
C ARG A 139 1.52 -7.32 2.99
N ILE A 140 1.76 -6.05 3.32
CA ILE A 140 2.86 -5.25 2.82
C ILE A 140 3.69 -4.82 4.02
N GLU A 141 4.93 -5.25 4.08
CA GLU A 141 5.89 -4.80 5.08
C GLU A 141 6.97 -3.99 4.38
N THR A 142 7.32 -2.83 4.95
CA THR A 142 8.32 -1.93 4.37
C THR A 142 9.37 -1.55 5.39
N MET A 143 10.64 -1.56 4.99
CA MET A 143 11.73 -0.89 5.68
C MET A 143 12.35 0.16 4.76
N HIS A 144 12.63 1.36 5.28
CA HIS A 144 13.32 2.43 4.54
C HIS A 144 14.74 2.57 5.08
N LEU A 145 15.75 2.45 4.22
CA LEU A 145 17.16 2.51 4.59
C LEU A 145 17.93 3.49 3.71
N SER A 146 18.99 4.10 4.23
CA SER A 146 19.86 5.04 3.51
C SER A 146 20.92 4.30 2.69
N ASP A 147 20.47 3.41 1.80
CA ASP A 147 21.34 2.65 0.89
C ASP A 147 20.76 2.56 -0.52
N ARG A 148 21.45 1.86 -1.43
CA ARG A 148 21.05 1.68 -2.83
C ARG A 148 20.35 0.35 -3.09
N GLY A 149 19.63 -0.19 -2.10
CA GLY A 149 18.97 -1.49 -2.25
C GLY A 149 19.93 -2.66 -2.09
N THR A 150 21.01 -2.48 -1.33
CA THR A 150 22.11 -3.44 -1.16
C THR A 150 21.94 -4.38 0.03
N THR A 151 21.24 -3.95 1.08
CA THR A 151 20.89 -4.79 2.24
C THR A 151 20.14 -6.06 1.81
N LYS A 152 20.58 -7.24 2.26
CA LYS A 152 20.05 -8.55 1.79
C LYS A 152 18.76 -9.00 2.48
N ASN A 153 18.54 -8.63 3.73
CA ASN A 153 17.38 -9.04 4.52
C ASN A 153 16.91 -7.88 5.42
N ALA A 154 16.54 -6.75 4.81
CA ALA A 154 16.18 -5.52 5.53
C ALA A 154 15.00 -5.72 6.50
N LEU A 155 14.14 -6.70 6.23
CA LEU A 155 12.95 -7.02 7.02
C LEU A 155 13.13 -8.21 7.97
N GLY A 156 14.35 -8.74 8.13
CA GLY A 156 14.61 -9.84 9.07
C GLY A 156 13.75 -11.08 8.81
N LEU A 157 13.43 -11.36 7.53
CA LEU A 157 12.57 -12.44 7.10
C LEU A 157 13.14 -13.81 7.53
N SER A 158 12.25 -14.74 7.86
CA SER A 158 12.62 -16.12 8.18
C SER A 158 13.20 -16.84 6.96
N LYS A 159 13.95 -17.93 7.19
CA LYS A 159 14.52 -18.76 6.10
C LYS A 159 13.45 -19.30 5.15
N ASP A 160 12.27 -19.65 5.67
CA ASP A 160 11.14 -20.12 4.87
C ASP A 160 10.63 -19.02 3.93
N VAL A 161 10.41 -17.81 4.44
CA VAL A 161 9.96 -16.66 3.65
C VAL A 161 11.02 -16.28 2.60
N LEU A 162 12.29 -16.21 2.99
CA LEU A 162 13.41 -15.94 2.08
C LEU A 162 13.48 -16.96 0.92
N SER A 163 13.17 -18.23 1.20
CA SER A 163 13.15 -19.26 0.17
C SER A 163 12.04 -19.08 -0.86
N LYS A 164 10.98 -18.35 -0.50
CA LYS A 164 9.83 -18.00 -1.36
C LYS A 164 10.02 -16.66 -2.07
N THR A 165 10.84 -15.74 -1.55
CA THR A 165 11.14 -14.42 -2.13
C THR A 165 12.38 -14.40 -3.03
N ARG A 166 12.66 -15.48 -3.77
CA ARG A 166 13.91 -15.60 -4.55
C ARG A 166 14.07 -14.53 -5.63
N ASP A 167 12.97 -13.99 -6.14
CA ASP A 167 12.97 -12.96 -7.17
C ASP A 167 12.74 -11.56 -6.59
N VAL A 168 13.84 -10.89 -6.21
CA VAL A 168 13.83 -9.47 -5.84
C VAL A 168 13.58 -8.61 -7.08
N VAL A 169 12.48 -7.87 -7.10
CA VAL A 169 12.15 -6.91 -8.16
C VAL A 169 12.78 -5.56 -7.83
N ARG A 170 13.63 -5.05 -8.71
CA ARG A 170 14.15 -3.69 -8.61
C ARG A 170 13.32 -2.77 -9.47
N ILE A 171 12.64 -1.81 -8.84
CA ILE A 171 11.85 -0.81 -9.56
C ILE A 171 12.74 0.38 -9.85
N ASN A 172 12.95 0.65 -11.14
CA ASN A 172 13.56 1.89 -11.60
C ASN A 172 12.45 2.88 -12.00
N ILE A 173 12.23 3.91 -11.20
CA ILE A 173 11.15 4.89 -11.43
C ILE A 173 11.35 5.70 -12.73
N ALA A 174 12.56 5.79 -13.29
CA ALA A 174 12.77 6.43 -14.59
C ALA A 174 12.25 5.57 -15.77
N ASN A 175 12.11 4.26 -15.56
CA ASN A 175 11.62 3.32 -16.59
C ASN A 175 10.10 3.24 -16.60
N GLU A 176 9.54 2.78 -17.72
CA GLU A 176 8.08 2.70 -17.96
C GLU A 176 7.59 1.26 -18.14
N GLU A 177 8.47 0.27 -17.97
CA GLU A 177 8.25 -1.16 -18.26
C GLU A 177 7.11 -1.81 -17.47
N HIS A 178 6.73 -1.24 -16.32
CA HIS A 178 5.66 -1.74 -15.46
C HIS A 178 4.37 -0.92 -15.55
N LEU A 179 4.35 0.13 -16.36
CA LEU A 179 3.23 1.05 -16.49
C LEU A 179 2.34 0.67 -17.68
N ILE A 180 1.08 1.09 -17.63
CA ILE A 180 0.23 1.12 -18.82
C ILE A 180 0.24 2.53 -19.42
N ALA A 181 -0.17 2.67 -20.69
CA ALA A 181 -0.17 3.96 -21.38
C ALA A 181 -0.89 5.07 -20.60
N ALA A 182 -2.00 4.75 -19.92
CA ALA A 182 -2.75 5.71 -19.12
C ALA A 182 -2.03 6.21 -17.85
N ASP A 183 -0.97 5.53 -17.39
CA ASP A 183 -0.16 5.98 -16.25
C ASP A 183 0.98 6.93 -16.67
N ILE A 184 1.27 7.00 -17.97
CA ILE A 184 2.43 7.72 -18.50
C ILE A 184 2.00 9.13 -18.87
N LEU A 185 2.15 10.06 -17.91
CA LEU A 185 1.85 11.47 -18.09
C LEU A 185 3.15 12.29 -18.08
N ASP A 186 3.21 13.34 -18.89
CA ASP A 186 4.42 14.15 -19.01
C ASP A 186 4.78 14.90 -17.72
N ASN A 187 3.77 15.29 -16.94
CA ASN A 187 3.95 15.94 -15.64
C ASN A 187 4.35 14.98 -14.50
N THR A 188 4.36 13.66 -14.75
CA THR A 188 4.76 12.64 -13.76
C THR A 188 5.86 11.73 -14.31
N ARG A 189 6.66 12.24 -15.26
CA ARG A 189 7.77 11.53 -15.91
C ARG A 189 9.13 11.94 -15.32
N PRO A 190 9.80 11.08 -14.51
CA PRO A 190 11.07 11.43 -13.87
C PRO A 190 12.24 11.67 -14.83
N SER A 191 12.20 11.09 -16.03
CA SER A 191 13.24 11.26 -17.05
C SER A 191 13.24 12.62 -17.73
N THR A 192 12.19 13.43 -17.51
CA THR A 192 12.07 14.80 -18.02
C THR A 192 11.86 15.82 -16.91
N PHE A 193 11.40 15.39 -15.73
CA PHE A 193 11.18 16.27 -14.58
C PHE A 193 12.49 16.73 -13.93
N ARG A 194 12.60 18.03 -13.67
CA ARG A 194 13.63 18.64 -12.82
C ARG A 194 12.96 19.52 -11.78
N SER A 195 13.23 19.26 -10.51
CA SER A 195 12.72 20.04 -9.39
C SER A 195 13.31 21.45 -9.41
N VAL A 196 12.45 22.46 -9.32
CA VAL A 196 12.87 23.86 -9.19
C VAL A 196 13.39 24.14 -7.77
N CYS A 197 12.80 23.50 -6.75
CA CYS A 197 13.17 23.71 -5.36
C CYS A 197 14.53 23.11 -4.99
N THR A 198 14.92 21.99 -5.64
CA THR A 198 16.10 21.21 -5.24
C THR A 198 17.13 21.02 -6.35
N GLY A 199 16.76 21.28 -7.61
CA GLY A 199 17.58 20.99 -8.79
C GLY A 199 17.66 19.51 -9.17
N ARG A 200 17.07 18.59 -8.40
CA ARG A 200 17.12 17.13 -8.62
C ARG A 200 16.35 16.72 -9.88
N GLY A 201 16.82 15.67 -10.56
CA GLY A 201 16.32 15.25 -11.86
C GLY A 201 16.95 16.03 -13.03
N PRO A 202 16.68 15.67 -14.29
CA PRO A 202 15.96 14.47 -14.70
C PRO A 202 16.73 13.19 -14.39
N LEU A 203 16.00 12.10 -14.16
CA LEU A 203 16.56 10.80 -13.87
C LEU A 203 16.81 10.04 -15.19
N THR A 204 18.08 9.94 -15.58
CA THR A 204 18.49 9.29 -16.84
C THR A 204 19.70 8.38 -16.62
N GLY A 205 19.90 7.42 -17.52
CA GLY A 205 21.05 6.52 -17.48
C GLY A 205 21.20 5.79 -16.13
N GLN A 206 22.40 5.85 -15.55
CA GLN A 206 22.76 5.19 -14.28
C GLN A 206 22.44 6.05 -13.04
N TRP A 207 21.31 6.78 -13.06
CA TRP A 207 20.95 7.70 -11.97
C TRP A 207 20.90 7.02 -10.59
N GLN A 208 20.48 5.75 -10.51
CA GLN A 208 20.38 5.00 -9.24
C GLN A 208 21.76 4.78 -8.59
N THR A 209 22.84 4.80 -9.38
CA THR A 209 24.22 4.68 -8.90
C THR A 209 24.80 6.04 -8.50
N ASN A 210 24.38 7.11 -9.19
CA ASN A 210 25.03 8.42 -9.12
C ASN A 210 24.26 9.47 -8.30
N CYS A 211 23.00 9.20 -7.90
CA CYS A 211 22.19 10.18 -7.19
C CYS A 211 22.61 10.35 -5.73
N GLU A 212 22.67 11.59 -5.25
CA GLU A 212 22.73 11.92 -3.83
C GLU A 212 21.75 13.07 -3.54
N PRO A 213 21.01 13.05 -2.42
CA PRO A 213 20.93 11.98 -1.42
C PRO A 213 20.28 10.71 -1.99
N VAL A 214 20.40 9.59 -1.27
CA VAL A 214 19.80 8.30 -1.65
C VAL A 214 19.19 7.53 -0.48
N MET A 215 18.09 6.85 -0.76
CA MET A 215 17.46 5.84 0.10
C MET A 215 16.95 4.66 -0.74
N CYS A 216 16.65 3.54 -0.09
CA CYS A 216 15.91 2.43 -0.67
C CYS A 216 14.74 1.99 0.23
N ALA A 217 13.55 1.86 -0.38
CA ALA A 217 12.38 1.25 0.23
C ALA A 217 12.36 -0.24 -0.10
N TYR A 218 12.50 -1.07 0.92
CA TYR A 218 12.43 -2.53 0.87
C TYR A 218 11.02 -2.97 1.21
N LYS A 219 10.23 -3.33 0.20
CA LYS A 219 8.82 -3.71 0.34
C LYS A 219 8.64 -5.20 0.10
N VAL A 220 8.19 -5.95 1.08
CA VAL A 220 7.78 -7.35 0.91
C VAL A 220 6.26 -7.40 0.85
N ILE A 221 5.74 -7.92 -0.25
CA ILE A 221 4.31 -8.11 -0.46
C ILE A 221 4.02 -9.60 -0.42
N THR A 222 3.17 -9.99 0.52
CA THR A 222 2.62 -11.34 0.68
C THR A 222 1.16 -11.32 0.24
N VAL A 223 0.78 -12.19 -0.69
CA VAL A 223 -0.59 -12.34 -1.16
C VAL A 223 -1.07 -13.75 -0.84
N LYS A 224 -2.21 -13.83 -0.18
CA LYS A 224 -2.98 -15.05 0.07
C LYS A 224 -4.35 -14.85 -0.58
N PHE A 225 -4.68 -15.68 -1.55
CA PHE A 225 -6.02 -15.71 -2.14
C PHE A 225 -6.47 -17.17 -2.34
N LYS A 226 -7.22 -17.68 -1.37
CA LYS A 226 -7.67 -19.08 -1.40
C LYS A 226 -9.06 -19.17 -2.02
N TRP A 227 -9.07 -19.41 -3.33
CA TRP A 227 -10.28 -19.72 -4.10
C TRP A 227 -9.98 -20.86 -5.07
N LEU A 228 -10.77 -21.93 -4.99
CA LEU A 228 -10.62 -23.10 -5.85
C LEU A 228 -10.65 -22.72 -7.34
N GLY A 229 -9.55 -23.01 -8.05
CA GLY A 229 -9.41 -22.74 -9.49
C GLY A 229 -8.97 -21.32 -9.87
N LEU A 230 -8.88 -20.38 -8.93
CA LEU A 230 -8.52 -18.97 -9.22
C LEU A 230 -7.32 -18.43 -8.44
N GLN A 231 -6.79 -19.21 -7.48
CA GLN A 231 -5.68 -18.82 -6.61
C GLN A 231 -4.48 -18.25 -7.40
N THR A 232 -3.79 -19.09 -8.17
CA THR A 232 -2.53 -18.70 -8.84
C THR A 232 -2.70 -17.52 -9.78
N VAL A 233 -3.81 -17.49 -10.54
CA VAL A 233 -4.11 -16.41 -11.50
C VAL A 233 -4.34 -15.09 -10.76
N THR A 234 -5.10 -15.12 -9.66
CA THR A 234 -5.44 -13.92 -8.89
C THR A 234 -4.25 -13.40 -8.10
N GLU A 235 -3.48 -14.27 -7.43
CA GLU A 235 -2.27 -13.87 -6.70
C GLU A 235 -1.24 -13.24 -7.64
N SER A 236 -1.02 -13.84 -8.82
CA SER A 236 -0.12 -13.30 -9.84
C SER A 236 -0.61 -11.96 -10.40
N TYR A 237 -1.92 -11.84 -10.64
CA TYR A 237 -2.54 -10.58 -11.08
C TYR A 237 -2.34 -9.47 -10.03
N ILE A 238 -2.60 -9.76 -8.76
CA ILE A 238 -2.43 -8.81 -7.65
C ILE A 238 -0.98 -8.32 -7.58
N LEU A 239 0.01 -9.22 -7.61
CA LEU A 239 1.42 -8.81 -7.60
C LEU A 239 1.81 -7.99 -8.83
N LYS A 240 1.25 -8.29 -10.01
CA LYS A 240 1.45 -7.46 -11.21
C LYS A 240 0.87 -6.06 -11.01
N GLN A 241 -0.32 -5.93 -10.43
CA GLN A 241 -0.91 -4.62 -10.11
C GLN A 241 -0.08 -3.87 -9.07
N TYR A 242 0.42 -4.54 -8.02
CA TYR A 242 1.32 -3.88 -7.07
C TYR A 242 2.63 -3.42 -7.70
N THR A 243 3.21 -4.21 -8.61
CA THR A 243 4.42 -3.80 -9.35
C THR A 243 4.17 -2.50 -10.12
N ARG A 244 3.04 -2.41 -10.82
CA ARG A 244 2.58 -1.20 -11.51
C ARG A 244 2.34 -0.03 -10.54
N LEU A 245 1.59 -0.27 -9.46
CA LEU A 245 1.22 0.74 -8.48
C LEU A 245 2.46 1.32 -7.77
N LEU A 246 3.40 0.48 -7.35
CA LEU A 246 4.65 0.90 -6.74
C LEU A 246 5.48 1.75 -7.71
N CYS A 247 5.55 1.38 -8.99
CA CYS A 247 6.23 2.18 -10.01
C CYS A 247 5.55 3.55 -10.18
N LYS A 248 4.24 3.56 -10.47
CA LYS A 248 3.45 4.78 -10.66
C LYS A 248 3.56 5.73 -9.45
N PHE A 249 3.30 5.21 -8.25
CA PHE A 249 3.30 6.00 -7.01
C PHE A 249 4.65 6.69 -6.76
N ASN A 250 5.77 5.96 -6.89
CA ASN A 250 7.08 6.54 -6.60
C ASN A 250 7.56 7.50 -7.71
N ARG A 251 7.08 7.34 -8.95
CA ARG A 251 7.25 8.33 -10.03
C ARG A 251 6.52 9.63 -9.71
N GLU A 252 5.26 9.53 -9.32
CA GLU A 252 4.43 10.67 -8.91
C GLU A 252 5.02 11.38 -7.70
N LEU A 253 5.45 10.63 -6.68
CA LEU A 253 6.15 11.17 -5.51
C LEU A 253 7.36 12.01 -5.90
N PHE A 254 8.23 11.50 -6.78
CA PHE A 254 9.40 12.23 -7.24
C PHE A 254 9.02 13.49 -8.05
N CYS A 255 8.08 13.37 -8.99
CA CYS A 255 7.67 14.49 -9.84
C CYS A 255 6.82 15.54 -9.11
N TRP A 256 6.23 15.20 -7.96
CA TRP A 256 5.53 16.13 -7.08
C TRP A 256 6.45 16.77 -6.04
N MET A 257 7.78 16.56 -6.13
CA MET A 257 8.75 17.08 -5.15
C MET A 257 8.54 18.55 -4.81
N ASP A 258 8.39 19.42 -5.81
CA ASP A 258 8.22 20.86 -5.59
C ASP A 258 6.93 21.23 -4.83
N ARG A 259 5.98 20.29 -4.69
CA ARG A 259 4.73 20.48 -3.94
C ARG A 259 4.84 20.10 -2.48
N TRP A 260 5.74 19.18 -2.13
CA TRP A 260 5.87 18.66 -0.77
C TRP A 260 7.23 18.95 -0.11
N TYR A 261 8.24 19.33 -0.89
CA TYR A 261 9.56 19.66 -0.38
C TYR A 261 9.49 20.82 0.61
N GLY A 262 10.09 20.66 1.78
CA GLY A 262 10.05 21.65 2.87
C GLY A 262 8.78 21.63 3.71
N LEU A 263 7.79 20.78 3.42
CA LEU A 263 6.67 20.57 4.34
C LEU A 263 7.12 19.83 5.60
N THR A 264 6.54 20.22 6.73
CA THR A 264 6.69 19.53 8.01
C THR A 264 5.66 18.41 8.16
N LEU A 265 5.97 17.42 8.99
CA LEU A 265 5.02 16.35 9.32
C LEU A 265 3.71 16.91 9.88
N ALA A 266 3.77 17.97 10.69
CA ALA A 266 2.58 18.65 11.21
C ALA A 266 1.71 19.27 10.11
N GLN A 267 2.30 19.86 9.07
CA GLN A 267 1.55 20.38 7.92
C GLN A 267 0.89 19.24 7.13
N ILE A 268 1.59 18.13 6.93
CA ILE A 268 1.03 16.93 6.28
C ILE A 268 -0.17 16.39 7.04
N ARG A 269 -0.08 16.28 8.38
CA ARG A 269 -1.22 15.84 9.21
C ARG A 269 -2.43 16.75 9.06
N ARG A 270 -2.23 18.08 9.00
CA ARG A 270 -3.32 19.03 8.71
C ARG A 270 -3.93 18.81 7.33
N PHE A 271 -3.12 18.51 6.31
CA PHE A 271 -3.64 18.17 4.98
C PHE A 271 -4.42 16.86 4.97
N GLU A 272 -3.99 15.85 5.71
CA GLU A 272 -4.74 14.60 5.87
C GLU A 272 -6.09 14.85 6.55
N GLU A 273 -6.13 15.65 7.62
CA GLU A 273 -7.38 16.00 8.31
C GLU A 273 -8.34 16.81 7.42
N GLN A 274 -7.82 17.73 6.62
CA GLN A 274 -8.63 18.52 5.68
C GLN A 274 -9.17 17.66 4.54
N ALA A 275 -8.32 16.81 3.95
CA ALA A 275 -8.74 15.87 2.91
C ALA A 275 -9.80 14.90 3.46
N GLN A 276 -9.64 14.45 4.70
CA GLN A 276 -10.60 13.59 5.36
C GLN A 276 -11.98 14.24 5.45
N ARG A 277 -12.04 15.46 5.95
CA ARG A 277 -13.31 16.21 6.08
C ARG A 277 -13.98 16.40 4.72
N ALA A 278 -13.20 16.76 3.70
CA ALA A 278 -13.73 16.94 2.35
C ALA A 278 -14.31 15.63 1.77
N LEU A 279 -13.64 14.49 2.00
CA LEU A 279 -14.14 13.18 1.60
C LEU A 279 -15.43 12.81 2.33
N ASP A 280 -15.49 13.03 3.65
CA ASP A 280 -16.68 12.75 4.46
C ASP A 280 -17.89 13.62 4.05
N GLU A 281 -17.66 14.88 3.67
CA GLU A 281 -18.69 15.78 3.15
C GLU A 281 -19.26 15.30 1.82
N VAL A 282 -18.41 14.89 0.87
CA VAL A 282 -18.84 14.34 -0.42
C VAL A 282 -19.67 13.06 -0.21
N ASP A 283 -19.19 12.16 0.63
CA ASP A 283 -19.90 10.92 0.99
C ASP A 283 -21.28 11.20 1.61
N ALA A 284 -21.37 12.19 2.51
CA ALA A 284 -22.62 12.58 3.13
C ALA A 284 -23.63 13.13 2.11
N LEU A 285 -23.17 13.99 1.20
CA LEU A 285 -23.98 14.53 0.11
C LEU A 285 -24.48 13.45 -0.85
N GLU A 286 -23.63 12.50 -1.24
CA GLU A 286 -24.02 11.37 -2.09
C GLU A 286 -25.06 10.47 -1.42
N ARG A 287 -24.90 10.18 -0.12
CA ARG A 287 -25.89 9.40 0.65
C ARG A 287 -27.23 10.13 0.75
N GLN A 288 -27.21 11.45 0.93
CA GLN A 288 -28.43 12.27 0.95
C GLN A 288 -29.12 12.26 -0.43
N ALA A 289 -28.37 12.41 -1.51
CA ALA A 289 -28.89 12.32 -2.87
C ALA A 289 -29.53 10.95 -3.15
N ALA A 290 -28.86 9.86 -2.77
CA ALA A 290 -29.38 8.50 -2.93
C ALA A 290 -30.67 8.26 -2.12
N ARG A 291 -30.75 8.77 -0.89
CA ARG A 291 -31.98 8.72 -0.06
C ARG A 291 -33.14 9.48 -0.72
N ASN A 292 -32.86 10.66 -1.27
CA ASN A 292 -33.87 11.49 -1.95
C ASN A 292 -34.42 10.80 -3.21
N VAL A 293 -33.55 10.15 -4.00
CA VAL A 293 -33.96 9.33 -5.16
C VAL A 293 -34.81 8.14 -4.74
N ARG A 294 -34.43 7.45 -3.65
CA ARG A 294 -35.19 6.30 -3.12
C ARG A 294 -36.58 6.72 -2.61
N CYS A 295 -36.69 7.85 -1.91
CA CYS A 295 -37.98 8.39 -1.47
C CYS A 295 -38.87 8.76 -2.67
N ARG A 296 -38.31 9.38 -3.72
CA ARG A 296 -39.07 9.71 -4.94
C ARG A 296 -39.56 8.47 -5.71
N LYS A 297 -38.86 7.34 -5.65
CA LYS A 297 -39.29 6.06 -6.23
C LYS A 297 -40.35 5.33 -5.39
N LEU A 298 -40.50 5.65 -4.10
CA LEU A 298 -41.52 5.08 -3.22
C LEU A 298 -42.85 5.86 -3.26
N ILE A 299 -42.83 7.08 -3.82
CA ILE A 299 -43.99 7.98 -3.94
C ILE A 299 -44.64 7.89 -5.35
N ARG A 300 -44.06 7.08 -6.25
CA ARG A 300 -44.63 6.72 -7.56
C ARG A 300 -45.01 5.24 -7.56
#